data_AF-A0A9E2X2Q7-F1
#
_entry.id   AF-A0A9E2X2Q7-F1
#
_cell.length_a   1.000
_cell.length_b   1.000
_cell.length_c   1.000
_cell.angle_alpha   90.00
_cell.angle_beta   90.00
_cell.angle_gamma   90.00
#
_symmetry.space_group_name_H-M   'P 1'
#
loop_
_entity.id
_entity.type
_entity.pdbx_description
1 polymer ?
#
loop_
_entity_poly.entity_id
_entity_poly.type
_entity_poly.pdbx_seq_one_letter_code
_entity_poly.pdbx_strand_id
1 'polypeptide(L)'
;MRVKSAIQAIAAAFSLSACYAPTPPPIDSPAFEKRAALPGQLGYLETIKYIDDGVRYIDPSAQFFVSPDGEMCFRGLVNRQLVEFETYSNFWCISPYVVANVDALENDITFVNEVRLWCAHADPQCAHRVGNPDYLDTSPGIANSIVVQVTPYKPERAAIEHLVYLMGGNVRESSCCVVH
;
A
#
# COMPACT_ATOMS: atom_id res chain seq x y z
N MET A 1 10.94 64.05 -31.41
CA MET A 1 10.42 64.00 -30.03
C MET A 1 9.19 63.08 -29.98
N ARG A 2 9.30 62.01 -29.18
CA ARG A 2 8.27 61.34 -28.35
C ARG A 2 7.10 60.58 -29.04
N VAL A 3 7.18 59.24 -29.14
CA VAL A 3 6.68 58.14 -28.25
C VAL A 3 5.17 57.83 -28.39
N LYS A 4 4.85 56.52 -28.46
CA LYS A 4 3.60 55.80 -28.06
C LYS A 4 2.62 55.50 -29.22
N SER A 5 2.07 54.32 -29.43
CA SER A 5 2.02 53.07 -28.66
C SER A 5 1.71 51.88 -29.58
N ALA A 6 2.47 50.80 -29.40
CA ALA A 6 2.04 49.45 -29.72
C ALA A 6 1.09 48.98 -28.61
N ILE A 7 -0.02 48.33 -28.96
CA ILE A 7 -0.77 47.47 -28.02
C ILE A 7 -0.90 46.12 -28.68
N GLN A 8 0.00 45.23 -28.26
CA GLN A 8 -0.05 43.80 -28.45
C GLN A 8 -1.22 43.23 -27.66
N ALA A 9 -2.11 42.49 -28.32
CA ALA A 9 -3.05 41.60 -27.63
C ALA A 9 -2.27 40.34 -27.24
N ILE A 10 -1.83 40.28 -25.99
CA ILE A 10 -1.26 39.07 -25.40
C ILE A 10 -2.41 38.11 -25.12
N ALA A 11 -2.52 37.05 -25.92
CA ALA A 11 -3.30 35.88 -25.58
C ALA A 11 -2.61 35.20 -24.38
N ALA A 12 -3.11 35.46 -23.17
CA ALA A 12 -2.70 34.72 -21.98
C ALA A 12 -3.39 33.35 -21.99
N ALA A 13 -2.75 32.38 -22.65
CA ALA A 13 -3.03 30.98 -22.40
C ALA A 13 -2.48 30.65 -21.00
N PHE A 14 -3.34 30.69 -19.98
CA PHE A 14 -3.03 30.08 -18.68
C PHE A 14 -3.05 28.57 -18.86
N SER A 15 -1.92 28.01 -19.27
CA SER A 15 -1.65 26.58 -19.12
C SER A 15 -1.49 26.29 -17.64
N LEU A 16 -2.56 25.84 -16.99
CA LEU A 16 -2.51 25.14 -15.71
C LEU A 16 -1.80 23.81 -15.95
N SER A 17 -0.47 23.84 -16.02
CA SER A 17 0.35 22.64 -15.82
C SER A 17 0.17 22.27 -14.35
N ALA A 18 -0.78 21.37 -14.09
CA ALA A 18 -0.82 20.61 -12.86
C ALA A 18 0.57 20.00 -12.68
N CYS A 19 1.32 20.49 -11.68
CA CYS A 19 2.55 19.86 -11.22
C CYS A 19 2.16 18.53 -10.61
N TYR A 20 1.99 17.56 -11.49
CA TYR A 20 1.71 16.20 -11.16
C TYR A 20 3.02 15.60 -10.64
N ALA A 21 3.12 15.42 -9.32
CA ALA A 21 4.25 14.70 -8.76
C ALA A 21 4.15 13.25 -9.26
N PRO A 22 5.13 12.76 -10.05
CA PRO A 22 5.12 11.36 -10.45
C PRO A 22 5.10 10.51 -9.18
N THR A 23 4.26 9.47 -9.17
CA THR A 23 4.30 8.46 -8.11
C THR A 23 5.74 7.98 -7.98
N PRO A 24 6.34 8.05 -6.77
CA PRO A 24 7.71 7.64 -6.60
C PRO A 24 7.89 6.21 -7.11
N PRO A 25 8.99 5.90 -7.80
CA PRO A 25 9.24 4.54 -8.24
C PRO A 25 9.24 3.61 -7.02
N PRO A 26 8.81 2.35 -7.16
CA PRO A 26 9.00 1.34 -6.11
C PRO A 26 10.47 1.32 -5.69
N ILE A 27 10.75 1.39 -4.39
CA ILE A 27 12.11 1.31 -3.86
C ILE A 27 12.15 0.23 -2.76
N ASP A 28 12.32 -1.03 -3.19
CA ASP A 28 12.61 -2.16 -2.29
C ASP A 28 14.05 -2.05 -1.76
N SER A 29 14.34 -0.97 -1.03
CA SER A 29 15.68 -0.64 -0.55
C SER A 29 16.01 -1.48 0.69
N PRO A 30 17.17 -2.18 0.70
CA PRO A 30 17.63 -2.87 1.90
C PRO A 30 17.94 -1.91 3.07
N ALA A 31 17.96 -0.59 2.85
CA ALA A 31 18.12 0.40 3.93
C ALA A 31 16.98 0.36 4.97
N PHE A 32 15.82 -0.21 4.60
CA PHE A 32 14.68 -0.39 5.49
C PHE A 32 14.70 -1.71 6.27
N GLU A 33 15.62 -2.62 5.96
CA GLU A 33 15.87 -3.81 6.79
C GLU A 33 16.54 -3.36 8.11
N LYS A 34 15.80 -3.47 9.22
CA LYS A 34 16.26 -3.10 10.57
C LYS A 34 16.63 -4.30 11.41
N ARG A 35 16.17 -5.50 11.05
CA ARG A 35 16.43 -6.75 11.77
C ARG A 35 16.85 -7.83 10.79
N ALA A 36 17.73 -8.72 11.24
CA ALA A 36 18.11 -9.89 10.46
C ALA A 36 16.97 -10.92 10.41
N ALA A 37 16.88 -11.68 9.32
CA ALA A 37 15.94 -12.79 9.22
C ALA A 37 16.20 -13.86 10.30
N LEU A 38 15.12 -14.44 10.81
CA LEU A 38 15.21 -15.57 11.74
C LEU A 38 15.68 -16.82 10.99
N PRO A 39 16.35 -17.78 11.67
CA PRO A 39 16.80 -19.02 11.03
C PRO A 39 15.65 -19.77 10.33
N GLY A 40 15.85 -20.10 9.06
CA GLY A 40 14.86 -20.82 8.25
C GLY A 40 13.76 -19.94 7.63
N GLN A 41 13.81 -18.62 7.81
CA GLN A 41 12.90 -17.68 7.16
C GLN A 41 13.57 -16.95 5.98
N LEU A 42 12.75 -16.37 5.11
CA LEU A 42 13.20 -15.59 3.96
C LEU A 42 13.92 -14.30 4.41
N GLY A 43 14.86 -13.82 3.62
CA GLY A 43 15.46 -12.49 3.80
C GLY A 43 14.49 -11.37 3.42
N TYR A 44 14.90 -10.12 3.62
CA TYR A 44 14.08 -8.94 3.35
C TYR A 44 13.59 -8.86 1.90
N LEU A 45 14.50 -8.88 0.93
CA LEU A 45 14.15 -8.77 -0.49
C LEU A 45 13.37 -9.99 -0.99
N GLU A 46 13.71 -11.19 -0.49
CA GLU A 46 12.99 -12.42 -0.83
C GLU A 46 11.56 -12.39 -0.29
N THR A 47 11.35 -11.82 0.90
CA THR A 47 10.01 -11.68 1.51
C THR A 47 9.16 -10.69 0.72
N ILE A 48 9.74 -9.54 0.33
CA ILE A 48 9.05 -8.56 -0.54
C ILE A 48 8.63 -9.22 -1.85
N LYS A 49 9.57 -9.93 -2.49
CA LYS A 49 9.29 -10.64 -3.73
C LYS A 49 8.19 -11.68 -3.57
N TYR A 50 8.22 -12.45 -2.48
CA TYR A 50 7.20 -13.45 -2.19
C TYR A 50 5.81 -12.82 -2.09
N ILE A 51 5.68 -11.69 -1.39
CA ILE A 51 4.40 -10.97 -1.25
C ILE A 51 3.94 -10.37 -2.60
N ASP A 52 4.85 -9.74 -3.37
CA ASP A 52 4.52 -9.18 -4.69
C ASP A 52 4.08 -10.27 -5.68
N ASP A 53 4.75 -11.42 -5.69
CA ASP A 53 4.36 -12.58 -6.51
C ASP A 53 2.96 -13.10 -6.07
N GLY A 54 2.67 -13.13 -4.77
CA GLY A 54 1.39 -13.59 -4.21
C GLY A 54 0.20 -12.68 -4.55
N VAL A 55 0.36 -11.35 -4.47
CA VAL A 55 -0.71 -10.42 -4.89
C VAL A 55 -0.94 -10.45 -6.40
N ARG A 56 0.15 -10.57 -7.19
CA ARG A 56 0.09 -10.66 -8.65
C ARG A 56 -0.53 -11.94 -9.17
N TYR A 57 -0.46 -13.01 -8.38
CA TYR A 57 -1.08 -14.28 -8.75
C TYR A 57 -2.62 -14.15 -8.84
N ILE A 58 -3.23 -13.38 -7.94
CA ILE A 58 -4.67 -13.11 -7.97
C ILE A 58 -5.02 -12.13 -9.09
N ASP A 59 -4.26 -11.03 -9.19
CA ASP A 59 -4.46 -9.98 -10.18
C ASP A 59 -3.10 -9.54 -10.74
N PRO A 60 -2.79 -9.81 -12.02
CA PRO A 60 -1.51 -9.42 -12.63
C PRO A 60 -1.23 -7.90 -12.63
N SER A 61 -2.24 -7.07 -12.39
CA SER A 61 -2.11 -5.62 -12.27
C SER A 61 -1.86 -5.14 -10.84
N ALA A 62 -2.09 -5.99 -9.84
CA ALA A 62 -1.76 -5.75 -8.44
C ALA A 62 -0.24 -5.73 -8.22
N GLN A 63 0.20 -5.03 -7.19
CA GLN A 63 1.63 -4.87 -6.87
C GLN A 63 1.83 -4.69 -5.38
N PHE A 64 2.97 -5.18 -4.90
CA PHE A 64 3.49 -4.88 -3.58
C PHE A 64 4.91 -4.35 -3.68
N PHE A 65 5.25 -3.35 -2.86
CA PHE A 65 6.61 -2.85 -2.74
C PHE A 65 6.78 -2.06 -1.42
N VAL A 66 8.04 -1.77 -1.08
CA VAL A 66 8.37 -0.81 -0.03
C VAL A 66 8.64 0.57 -0.63
N SER A 67 8.00 1.61 -0.08
CA SER A 67 8.11 2.98 -0.58
C SER A 67 9.49 3.60 -0.24
N PRO A 68 9.86 4.72 -0.88
CA PRO A 68 11.04 5.50 -0.48
C PRO A 68 11.03 6.00 0.97
N ASP A 69 9.86 6.02 1.62
CA ASP A 69 9.69 6.41 3.01
C ASP A 69 9.70 5.20 3.97
N GLY A 70 9.86 3.99 3.43
CA GLY A 70 9.91 2.76 4.21
C GLY A 70 8.54 2.20 4.58
N GLU A 71 7.50 2.56 3.83
CA GLU A 71 6.15 2.06 4.04
C GLU A 71 5.85 0.86 3.14
N MET A 72 4.99 -0.03 3.62
CA MET A 72 4.50 -1.16 2.84
C MET A 72 3.31 -0.70 2.01
N CYS A 73 3.43 -0.75 0.68
CA CYS A 73 2.43 -0.24 -0.24
C CYS A 73 1.83 -1.36 -1.09
N PHE A 74 0.51 -1.40 -1.16
CA PHE A 74 -0.26 -2.36 -1.94
C PHE A 74 -1.06 -1.65 -3.02
N ARG A 75 -1.03 -2.20 -4.23
CA ARG A 75 -1.87 -1.81 -5.36
C ARG A 75 -2.84 -2.94 -5.64
N GLY A 76 -4.14 -2.65 -5.76
CA GLY A 76 -5.15 -3.67 -6.07
C GLY A 76 -6.51 -3.35 -5.45
N LEU A 77 -7.44 -4.30 -5.56
CA LEU A 77 -8.79 -4.20 -4.99
C LEU A 77 -8.72 -4.27 -3.46
N VAL A 78 -8.70 -3.12 -2.81
CA VAL A 78 -8.71 -3.03 -1.33
C VAL A 78 -10.14 -3.19 -0.77
N ASN A 79 -11.18 -3.11 -1.62
CA ASN A 79 -12.55 -3.40 -1.23
C ASN A 79 -13.45 -3.86 -2.39
N ARG A 80 -14.00 -5.09 -2.31
CA ARG A 80 -14.87 -5.66 -3.35
C ARG A 80 -16.24 -4.97 -3.48
N GLN A 81 -16.64 -4.14 -2.52
CA GLN A 81 -17.94 -3.45 -2.55
C GLN A 81 -17.96 -2.19 -3.43
N LEU A 82 -16.80 -1.72 -3.93
CA LEU A 82 -16.67 -0.49 -4.74
C LEU A 82 -16.14 -0.73 -6.16
N VAL A 83 -16.12 -2.00 -6.60
CA VAL A 83 -15.36 -2.51 -7.77
C VAL A 83 -15.76 -1.92 -9.12
N GLU A 84 -16.92 -1.29 -9.26
CA GLU A 84 -17.34 -0.82 -10.60
C GLU A 84 -16.53 0.39 -11.10
N PHE A 85 -15.79 1.10 -10.24
CA PHE A 85 -15.06 2.32 -10.66
C PHE A 85 -13.68 2.54 -10.03
N GLU A 86 -13.13 1.59 -9.26
CA GLU A 86 -11.81 1.78 -8.64
C GLU A 86 -10.72 1.57 -9.69
N THR A 87 -10.14 2.67 -10.20
CA THR A 87 -8.95 2.57 -11.06
C THR A 87 -7.76 2.12 -10.21
N TYR A 88 -6.98 1.16 -10.72
CA TYR A 88 -5.70 0.71 -10.15
C TYR A 88 -4.61 1.81 -10.15
N SER A 89 -4.96 3.09 -10.06
CA SER A 89 -4.03 4.21 -10.05
C SER A 89 -3.51 4.56 -8.66
N ASN A 90 -4.07 3.91 -7.64
CA ASN A 90 -3.81 4.20 -6.23
C ASN A 90 -3.12 3.04 -5.51
N PHE A 91 -2.26 3.43 -4.56
CA PHE A 91 -1.55 2.56 -3.64
C PHE A 91 -2.07 2.83 -2.25
N TRP A 92 -2.32 1.80 -1.47
CA TRP A 92 -2.58 1.90 -0.04
C TRP A 92 -1.29 1.56 0.70
N CYS A 93 -0.79 2.52 1.46
CA CYS A 93 0.48 2.44 2.16
C CYS A 93 0.26 2.44 3.67
N ILE A 94 1.08 1.67 4.38
CA ILE A 94 1.09 1.61 5.85
C ILE A 94 2.53 1.46 6.34
N SER A 95 2.89 2.26 7.34
CA SER A 95 4.19 2.12 8.00
C SER A 95 4.25 0.83 8.83
N PRO A 96 5.36 0.06 8.78
CA PRO A 96 5.48 -1.20 9.53
C PRO A 96 5.44 -0.98 11.05
N TYR A 97 5.77 0.21 11.53
CA TYR A 97 5.82 0.54 12.97
C TYR A 97 4.45 0.71 13.60
N VAL A 98 3.42 0.95 12.79
CA VAL A 98 2.05 1.23 13.21
C VAL A 98 1.09 0.08 12.87
N VAL A 99 1.61 -1.04 12.33
CA VAL A 99 0.85 -2.27 12.15
C VAL A 99 0.71 -2.97 13.49
N ALA A 100 -0.53 -3.17 13.95
CA ALA A 100 -0.80 -3.91 15.20
C ALA A 100 -1.05 -5.39 14.97
N ASN A 101 -1.76 -5.76 13.93
CA ASN A 101 -2.16 -7.14 13.63
C ASN A 101 -2.25 -7.37 12.12
N VAL A 102 -2.03 -8.61 11.69
CA VAL A 102 -2.22 -9.07 10.32
C VAL A 102 -3.17 -10.28 10.37
N ASP A 103 -4.40 -10.11 9.91
CA ASP A 103 -5.40 -11.17 9.90
C ASP A 103 -5.40 -11.91 8.57
N ALA A 104 -5.56 -13.23 8.63
CA ALA A 104 -5.88 -14.08 7.49
C ALA A 104 -7.40 -14.25 7.40
N LEU A 105 -8.01 -13.77 6.32
CA LEU A 105 -9.45 -13.80 6.09
C LEU A 105 -9.77 -14.82 5.00
N GLU A 106 -10.61 -15.78 5.35
CA GLU A 106 -11.14 -16.77 4.40
C GLU A 106 -12.43 -16.23 3.80
N ASN A 107 -12.60 -16.39 2.48
CA ASN A 107 -13.78 -15.93 1.78
C ASN A 107 -14.50 -17.10 1.09
N ASP A 108 -15.47 -17.68 1.78
CA ASP A 108 -16.22 -18.85 1.31
C ASP A 108 -17.18 -18.53 0.14
N ILE A 109 -17.41 -17.24 -0.17
CA ILE A 109 -18.31 -16.82 -1.25
C ILE A 109 -17.53 -16.69 -2.56
N THR A 110 -16.38 -16.03 -2.50
CA THR A 110 -15.60 -15.69 -3.70
C THR A 110 -14.43 -16.63 -3.94
N PHE A 111 -14.08 -17.45 -2.93
CA PHE A 111 -12.91 -18.31 -2.86
C PHE A 111 -11.57 -17.58 -3.04
N VAL A 112 -11.59 -16.25 -3.00
CA VAL A 112 -10.41 -15.40 -3.00
C VAL A 112 -10.17 -14.96 -1.56
N ASN A 113 -9.16 -15.54 -0.94
CA ASN A 113 -8.80 -15.21 0.43
C ASN A 113 -8.09 -13.86 0.48
N GLU A 114 -8.11 -13.28 1.68
CA GLU A 114 -7.61 -11.93 1.91
C GLU A 114 -6.67 -11.92 3.12
N VAL A 115 -5.76 -10.95 3.14
CA VAL A 115 -4.99 -10.59 4.32
C VAL A 115 -5.32 -9.15 4.68
N ARG A 116 -5.56 -8.90 5.97
CA ARG A 116 -5.88 -7.56 6.48
C ARG A 116 -4.83 -7.08 7.46
N LEU A 117 -4.20 -5.95 7.16
CA LEU A 117 -3.29 -5.26 8.06
C LEU A 117 -4.07 -4.22 8.84
N TRP A 118 -4.03 -4.29 10.17
CA TRP A 118 -4.68 -3.31 11.06
C TRP A 118 -3.71 -2.27 11.58
N CYS A 119 -4.16 -1.03 11.58
CA CYS A 119 -3.52 0.05 12.31
C CYS A 119 -3.55 -0.20 13.82
N ALA A 120 -2.50 0.24 14.50
CA ALA A 120 -2.45 0.26 15.95
C ALA A 120 -3.48 1.23 16.54
N HIS A 121 -4.03 0.91 17.71
CA HIS A 121 -4.97 1.80 18.39
C HIS A 121 -4.39 3.18 18.73
N ALA A 122 -3.07 3.29 18.88
CA ALA A 122 -2.39 4.57 19.10
C ALA A 122 -2.36 5.46 17.84
N ASP A 123 -2.54 4.87 16.65
CA ASP A 123 -2.59 5.54 15.36
C ASP A 123 -3.68 4.92 14.46
N PRO A 124 -4.98 5.17 14.74
CA PRO A 124 -6.08 4.45 14.11
C PRO A 124 -6.35 4.84 12.65
N GLN A 125 -5.65 5.82 12.09
CA GLN A 125 -5.80 6.30 10.71
C GLN A 125 -4.46 6.27 9.97
N CYS A 126 -3.68 5.21 10.21
CA CYS A 126 -2.31 5.09 9.75
C CYS A 126 -2.17 4.64 8.29
N ALA A 127 -3.16 3.93 7.75
CA ALA A 127 -3.17 3.52 6.36
C ALA A 127 -3.65 4.67 5.51
N HIS A 128 -2.96 4.95 4.42
CA HIS A 128 -3.33 6.06 3.56
C HIS A 128 -3.10 5.75 2.09
N ARG A 129 -3.79 6.51 1.24
CA ARG A 129 -3.76 6.35 -0.20
C ARG A 129 -2.73 7.30 -0.81
N VAL A 130 -1.85 6.75 -1.63
CA VAL A 130 -0.88 7.48 -2.45
C VAL A 130 -1.19 7.19 -3.91
N GLY A 131 -1.29 8.22 -4.74
CA GLY A 131 -1.63 8.06 -6.16
C GLY A 131 -2.58 9.15 -6.65
N ASN A 132 -3.26 8.87 -7.76
CA ASN A 132 -4.13 9.86 -8.34
C ASN A 132 -5.46 9.96 -7.65
N PRO A 133 -5.89 11.17 -7.26
CA PRO A 133 -7.28 11.38 -6.96
C PRO A 133 -8.10 11.04 -8.21
N ASP A 134 -8.85 9.95 -8.14
CA ASP A 134 -9.89 9.68 -9.11
C ASP A 134 -11.03 10.66 -8.81
N TYR A 135 -11.54 11.35 -9.83
CA TYR A 135 -12.64 12.30 -9.64
C TYR A 135 -13.92 11.62 -9.13
N LEU A 136 -14.02 10.31 -9.30
CA LEU A 136 -15.11 9.48 -8.80
C LEU A 136 -14.89 9.01 -7.34
N ASP A 137 -13.68 9.16 -6.80
CA ASP A 137 -13.31 8.68 -5.48
C ASP A 137 -13.18 9.84 -4.48
N THR A 138 -14.26 10.09 -3.74
CA THR A 138 -14.36 11.13 -2.72
C THR A 138 -13.82 10.69 -1.35
N SER A 139 -13.23 9.49 -1.25
CA SER A 139 -12.67 8.99 0.00
C SER A 139 -11.50 9.89 0.44
N PRO A 140 -11.38 10.23 1.74
CA PRO A 140 -10.30 11.06 2.25
C PRO A 140 -8.91 10.41 2.13
N GLY A 141 -8.81 9.17 1.63
CA GLY A 141 -7.54 8.49 1.42
C GLY A 141 -6.85 8.10 2.72
N ILE A 142 -7.61 7.90 3.81
CA ILE A 142 -7.14 7.41 5.10
C ILE A 142 -8.02 6.26 5.59
N ALA A 143 -7.43 5.26 6.23
CA ALA A 143 -8.11 4.07 6.71
C ALA A 143 -7.46 3.53 7.99
N ASN A 144 -8.21 2.69 8.70
CA ASN A 144 -7.72 1.96 9.88
C ASN A 144 -7.15 0.58 9.53
N SER A 145 -7.22 0.18 8.26
CA SER A 145 -6.71 -1.10 7.77
C SER A 145 -6.51 -1.08 6.26
N ILE A 146 -5.68 -2.02 5.80
CA ILE A 146 -5.53 -2.37 4.38
C ILE A 146 -5.95 -3.83 4.23
N VAL A 147 -6.83 -4.12 3.27
CA VAL A 147 -7.22 -5.48 2.89
C VAL A 147 -6.66 -5.78 1.53
N VAL A 148 -6.03 -6.94 1.38
CA VAL A 148 -5.35 -7.34 0.14
C VAL A 148 -5.75 -8.77 -0.19
N GLN A 149 -6.11 -9.01 -1.45
CA GLN A 149 -6.39 -10.36 -1.94
C GLN A 149 -5.08 -11.10 -2.20
N VAL A 150 -4.96 -12.32 -1.70
CA VAL A 150 -3.74 -13.13 -1.78
C VAL A 150 -4.06 -14.61 -1.91
N THR A 151 -3.11 -15.38 -2.45
CA THR A 151 -3.10 -16.84 -2.29
C THR A 151 -1.68 -17.40 -2.33
N PRO A 152 -1.30 -18.26 -1.36
CA PRO A 152 -2.11 -18.76 -0.24
C PRO A 152 -2.16 -17.78 0.97
N TYR A 153 -3.32 -17.62 1.61
CA TYR A 153 -3.54 -16.58 2.64
C TYR A 153 -2.79 -16.77 3.98
N LYS A 154 -2.61 -18.01 4.47
CA LYS A 154 -1.88 -18.26 5.73
C LYS A 154 -0.37 -18.00 5.59
N PRO A 155 0.32 -18.55 4.57
CA PRO A 155 1.72 -18.21 4.32
C PRO A 155 1.92 -16.73 4.01
N GLU A 156 0.99 -16.08 3.31
CA GLU A 156 1.11 -14.65 3.00
C GLU A 156 0.93 -13.78 4.24
N ARG A 157 0.02 -14.13 5.14
CA ARG A 157 -0.08 -13.50 6.46
C ARG A 157 1.27 -13.57 7.19
N ALA A 158 1.85 -14.77 7.27
CA ALA A 158 3.14 -14.98 7.93
C ALA A 158 4.29 -14.22 7.23
N ALA A 159 4.29 -14.13 5.91
CA ALA A 159 5.26 -13.36 5.14
C ALA A 159 5.15 -11.86 5.43
N ILE A 160 3.93 -11.32 5.51
CA ILE A 160 3.69 -9.91 5.87
C ILE A 160 4.10 -9.64 7.32
N GLU A 161 3.73 -10.51 8.26
CA GLU A 161 4.17 -10.41 9.67
C GLU A 161 5.71 -10.42 9.78
N HIS A 162 6.35 -11.30 9.01
CA HIS A 162 7.81 -11.38 8.94
C HIS A 162 8.43 -10.13 8.34
N LEU A 163 7.86 -9.58 7.26
CA LEU A 163 8.34 -8.34 6.68
C LEU A 163 8.24 -7.16 7.66
N VAL A 164 7.12 -7.05 8.38
CA VAL A 164 6.96 -6.05 9.45
C VAL A 164 8.07 -6.21 10.50
N TYR A 165 8.37 -7.44 10.91
CA TYR A 165 9.49 -7.72 11.81
C TYR A 165 10.84 -7.25 11.23
N LEU A 166 11.16 -7.63 9.99
CA LEU A 166 12.41 -7.26 9.33
C LEU A 166 12.57 -5.74 9.23
N MET A 167 11.47 -5.02 9.01
CA MET A 167 11.44 -3.56 8.92
C MET A 167 11.44 -2.84 10.28
N GLY A 168 11.49 -3.59 11.38
CA GLY A 168 11.59 -3.04 12.74
C GLY A 168 10.26 -2.80 13.45
N GLY A 169 9.13 -3.15 12.82
CA GLY A 169 7.81 -3.14 13.42
C GLY A 169 7.58 -4.28 14.40
N ASN A 170 6.44 -4.24 15.08
CA ASN A 170 6.04 -5.28 16.04
C ASN A 170 4.55 -5.56 15.87
N VAL A 171 4.24 -6.61 15.11
CA VAL A 171 2.90 -7.18 15.12
C VAL A 171 2.68 -7.78 16.50
N ARG A 172 1.64 -7.35 17.21
CA ARG A 172 1.24 -8.01 18.45
C ARG A 172 0.68 -9.35 18.02
N GLU A 173 1.38 -10.44 18.34
CA GLU A 173 0.79 -11.76 18.23
C GLU A 173 -0.54 -11.71 18.99
N SER A 174 -1.65 -11.74 18.27
CA SER A 174 -2.93 -12.08 18.86
C SER A 174 -2.73 -13.49 19.40
N SER A 175 -2.54 -13.59 20.72
CA SER A 175 -2.35 -14.82 21.46
C SER A 175 -3.26 -15.87 20.85
N CYS A 176 -2.67 -16.93 20.33
CA CYS A 176 -3.42 -18.11 19.98
C CYS A 176 -4.17 -18.55 21.24
N CYS A 177 -5.47 -18.28 21.30
CA CYS A 177 -6.35 -18.91 22.25
C CYS A 177 -6.43 -20.37 21.84
N VAL A 178 -5.52 -21.18 22.38
CA VAL A 178 -5.76 -22.61 22.56
C VAL A 178 -6.92 -22.70 23.56
N VAL A 179 -8.14 -22.81 23.02
CA VAL A 179 -9.29 -23.24 23.81
C VAL A 179 -9.04 -24.71 24.12
N HIS A 180 -8.64 -24.98 25.36
CA HIS A 180 -8.63 -26.32 25.95
C HIS A 180 -10.06 -26.81 26.20
#